data_AF-A0A353X8I6-F1
#
_entry.id   AF-A0A353X8I6-F1
#
_cell.length_a   1.000
_cell.length_b   1.000
_cell.length_c   1.000
_cell.angle_alpha   90.00
_cell.angle_beta   90.00
_cell.angle_gamma   90.00
#
_symmetry.space_group_name_H-M   'P 1'
#
loop_
_entity.id
_entity.type
_entity.pdbx_description
1 polymer ?
#
loop_
_entity_poly.entity_id
_entity_poly.type
_entity_poly.pdbx_seq_one_letter_code
_entity_poly.pdbx_strand_id
1 'polypeptide(L)'
;MDALSAAVLPAKPLAPARAAEMDAVAQDFEAVFIAEMFKPMFAGLSTDPPFGGGRGEEVWRSLMVQEYGKAIAARGGLGLADAVKAEMLRMQGAE
;
A
#
# COMPACT_ATOMS: atom_id res chain seq x y z
N MET A 1 8.56 26.08 40.20
CA MET A 1 8.00 25.99 38.84
C MET A 1 8.45 24.65 38.27
N ASP A 2 7.91 23.56 38.83
CA ASP A 2 8.20 22.22 38.36
C ASP A 2 7.25 21.90 37.23
N ALA A 3 7.83 21.68 36.05
CA ALA A 3 7.11 21.37 34.84
C ALA A 3 6.39 20.03 34.98
N LEU A 4 5.09 20.05 34.64
CA LEU A 4 4.23 18.89 34.48
C LEU A 4 4.92 17.87 33.55
N SER A 5 5.43 16.80 34.14
CA SER A 5 5.82 15.59 33.45
C SER A 5 4.54 14.95 32.93
N ALA A 6 4.17 15.25 31.68
CA ALA A 6 3.12 14.53 30.97
C ALA A 6 3.51 13.05 30.94
N ALA A 7 2.78 12.23 31.69
CA ALA A 7 2.96 10.80 31.68
C ALA A 7 2.61 10.29 30.27
N VAL A 8 3.62 9.81 29.54
CA VAL A 8 3.40 8.98 28.35
C VAL A 8 2.70 7.71 28.85
N LEU A 9 1.40 7.61 28.58
CA LEU A 9 0.65 6.41 28.91
C LEU A 9 1.11 5.28 27.98
N PRO A 10 1.39 4.08 28.48
CA PRO A 10 1.83 2.98 27.62
C PRO A 10 0.68 2.58 26.68
N ALA A 11 0.91 2.70 25.38
CA ALA A 11 0.00 2.20 24.35
C ALA A 11 -0.32 0.73 24.62
N LYS A 12 -1.61 0.39 24.69
CA LYS A 12 -2.06 -0.99 24.95
C LYS A 12 -1.61 -1.89 23.78
N PRO A 13 -0.85 -2.97 24.04
CA PRO A 13 -0.41 -3.86 22.97
C PRO A 13 -1.61 -4.42 22.20
N LEU A 14 -1.56 -4.34 20.87
CA LEU A 14 -2.56 -4.96 20.01
C LEU A 14 -2.45 -6.48 20.10
N ALA A 15 -3.59 -7.16 20.02
CA ALA A 15 -3.62 -8.61 19.87
C ALA A 15 -2.86 -8.99 18.57
N PRO A 16 -2.04 -10.06 18.56
CA PRO A 16 -1.18 -10.40 17.41
C PRO A 16 -1.94 -10.54 16.09
N ALA A 17 -3.15 -11.10 16.12
CA ALA A 17 -3.99 -11.24 14.94
C ALA A 17 -4.38 -9.88 14.31
N ARG A 18 -4.63 -8.87 15.15
CA ARG A 18 -4.99 -7.52 14.69
C ARG A 18 -3.78 -6.76 14.15
N ALA A 19 -2.60 -6.98 14.75
CA ALA A 19 -1.36 -6.44 14.21
C ALA A 19 -1.06 -7.02 12.81
N ALA A 20 -1.19 -8.33 12.63
CA ALA A 20 -1.00 -8.99 11.34
C ALA A 20 -2.01 -8.53 10.27
N GLU A 21 -3.26 -8.29 10.65
CA GLU A 21 -4.28 -7.73 9.76
C GLU A 21 -3.91 -6.31 9.31
N MET A 22 -3.44 -5.46 10.23
CA MET A 22 -2.99 -4.11 9.89
C MET A 22 -1.79 -4.11 8.95
N ASP A 23 -0.87 -5.05 9.13
CA ASP A 23 0.29 -5.22 8.26
C ASP A 23 -0.15 -5.58 6.84
N ALA A 24 -1.09 -6.54 6.72
CA ALA A 24 -1.65 -6.92 5.43
C ALA A 24 -2.37 -5.76 4.73
N VAL A 25 -3.21 -5.02 5.46
CA VAL A 25 -3.95 -3.86 4.90
C VAL A 25 -3.00 -2.75 4.46
N ALA A 26 -1.96 -2.47 5.24
CA ALA A 26 -0.98 -1.45 4.88
C ALA A 26 -0.15 -1.86 3.65
N GLN A 27 0.21 -3.13 3.54
CA GLN A 27 0.91 -3.68 2.38
C GLN A 27 0.00 -3.67 1.13
N ASP A 28 -1.29 -3.99 1.26
CA ASP A 28 -2.25 -3.93 0.16
C ASP A 28 -2.46 -2.49 -0.33
N PHE A 29 -2.49 -1.52 0.58
CA PHE A 29 -2.52 -0.11 0.22
C PHE A 29 -1.31 0.30 -0.62
N GLU A 30 -0.11 -0.10 -0.18
CA GLU A 30 1.12 0.16 -0.94
C GLU A 30 1.11 -0.53 -2.31
N ALA A 31 0.59 -1.76 -2.40
CA ALA A 31 0.46 -2.48 -3.67
C ALA A 31 -0.42 -1.73 -4.68
N VAL A 32 -1.58 -1.21 -4.22
CA VAL A 32 -2.46 -0.38 -5.05
C VAL A 32 -1.76 0.91 -5.46
N PHE A 33 -1.08 1.57 -4.53
CA PHE A 33 -0.32 2.78 -4.82
C PHE A 33 0.73 2.55 -5.92
N ILE A 34 1.53 1.48 -5.82
CA ILE A 34 2.53 1.13 -6.84
C ILE A 34 1.87 0.86 -8.20
N ALA A 35 0.77 0.13 -8.21
CA ALA A 35 0.02 -0.16 -9.44
C ALA A 35 -0.48 1.13 -10.12
N GLU A 36 -0.97 2.10 -9.34
CA GLU A 36 -1.38 3.42 -9.85
C GLU A 36 -0.19 4.20 -10.43
N MET A 37 0.97 4.15 -9.76
CA MET A 37 2.20 4.82 -10.24
C MET A 37 2.75 4.23 -11.53
N PHE A 38 2.38 3.00 -11.88
CA PHE A 38 2.77 2.38 -13.14
C PHE A 38 1.88 2.77 -14.32
N LYS A 39 0.67 3.31 -14.09
CA LYS A 39 -0.24 3.71 -15.17
C LYS A 39 0.40 4.61 -16.24
N PRO A 40 1.22 5.64 -15.90
CA PRO A 40 1.86 6.49 -16.90
C PRO A 40 2.82 5.74 -17.83
N MET A 41 3.47 4.67 -17.37
CA MET A 41 4.35 3.85 -18.20
C MET A 41 3.59 3.17 -19.35
N PHE A 42 2.30 2.88 -19.15
CA PHE A 42 1.44 2.22 -20.13
C PHE A 42 0.60 3.21 -20.95
N ALA A 43 0.45 4.46 -20.50
CA ALA A 43 -0.35 5.49 -21.18
C ALA A 43 0.21 5.87 -22.57
N GLY A 44 1.50 5.67 -22.82
CA GLY A 44 2.15 5.95 -24.10
C GLY A 44 2.34 4.73 -25.02
N LEU A 45 1.91 3.54 -24.60
CA LEU A 45 2.01 2.35 -25.43
C LEU A 45 0.86 2.36 -26.46
N SER A 46 1.14 2.92 -27.63
CA SER A 46 0.27 2.75 -28.79
C SER A 46 0.18 1.28 -29.14
N THR A 47 -1.05 0.80 -29.27
CA THR A 47 -1.33 -0.56 -29.70
C THR A 47 -1.41 -0.56 -31.22
N ASP A 48 -0.39 -1.12 -31.87
CA ASP A 48 -0.28 -1.07 -33.33
C ASP A 48 -1.26 -2.06 -34.00
N PRO A 49 -2.12 -1.59 -34.92
CA PRO A 49 -3.00 -2.47 -35.69
C PRO A 49 -2.23 -3.42 -36.63
N PRO A 50 -2.81 -4.58 -37.00
CA PRO A 50 -4.17 -5.04 -36.75
C PRO A 50 -4.30 -6.05 -35.58
N PHE A 51 -3.21 -6.38 -34.89
CA PHE A 51 -3.16 -7.44 -33.88
C PHE A 51 -2.91 -6.94 -32.46
N GLY A 52 -2.59 -5.67 -32.26
CA GLY A 52 -2.44 -5.04 -30.95
C GLY A 52 -3.62 -4.13 -30.64
N GLY A 53 -4.02 -4.09 -29.37
CA GLY A 53 -5.00 -3.12 -28.88
C GLY A 53 -6.41 -3.64 -28.88
N GLY A 54 -7.04 -3.51 -27.71
CA GLY A 54 -8.44 -3.83 -27.50
C GLY A 54 -8.77 -4.01 -26.03
N ARG A 55 -10.07 -4.02 -25.74
CA ARG A 55 -10.61 -4.10 -24.37
C ARG A 55 -10.08 -5.29 -23.57
N GLY A 56 -9.85 -6.44 -24.21
CA GLY A 56 -9.28 -7.62 -23.56
C GLY A 56 -7.84 -7.41 -23.10
N GLU A 57 -7.02 -6.77 -23.94
CA GLU A 57 -5.64 -6.42 -23.62
C GLU A 57 -5.57 -5.35 -22.52
N GLU A 58 -6.46 -4.35 -22.56
CA GLU A 58 -6.56 -3.31 -21.52
C GLU A 58 -6.87 -3.89 -20.13
N VAL A 59 -7.82 -4.84 -20.07
CA VAL A 59 -8.15 -5.54 -18.83
C VAL A 59 -6.99 -6.42 -18.38
N TRP A 60 -6.40 -7.21 -19.28
CA TRP A 60 -5.24 -8.05 -18.96
C TRP A 60 -4.07 -7.23 -18.43
N ARG A 61 -3.76 -6.11 -19.08
CA ARG A 61 -2.70 -5.20 -18.67
C ARG A 61 -2.98 -4.62 -17.29
N SER A 62 -4.22 -4.23 -17.02
CA SER A 62 -4.62 -3.72 -15.70
C SER A 62 -4.42 -4.76 -14.60
N LEU A 63 -4.80 -6.02 -14.85
CA LEU A 63 -4.58 -7.13 -13.91
C LEU A 63 -3.09 -7.40 -13.69
N MET A 64 -2.31 -7.43 -14.77
CA MET A 64 -0.85 -7.62 -14.70
C MET A 64 -0.17 -6.51 -13.89
N VAL A 65 -0.57 -5.24 -14.06
CA VAL A 65 -0.05 -4.12 -13.29
C VAL A 65 -0.38 -4.25 -11.80
N GLN A 66 -1.58 -4.70 -11.45
CA GLN A 66 -1.95 -4.97 -10.06
C GLN A 66 -1.09 -6.07 -9.45
N GLU A 67 -0.83 -7.17 -10.17
CA GLU A 67 0.02 -8.25 -9.69
C GLU A 67 1.49 -7.80 -9.52
N TYR A 68 1.99 -6.94 -10.41
CA TYR A 68 3.30 -6.31 -10.19
C TYR A 68 3.33 -5.46 -8.93
N GLY A 69 2.29 -4.64 -8.69
CA GLY A 69 2.17 -3.85 -7.46
C GLY A 69 2.24 -4.71 -6.20
N LYS A 70 1.47 -5.81 -6.16
CA LYS A 70 1.50 -6.79 -5.05
C LYS A 70 2.86 -7.43 -4.87
N ALA A 71 3.48 -7.88 -5.97
CA ALA A 71 4.78 -8.55 -5.93
C ALA A 71 5.90 -7.62 -5.43
N ILE A 72 5.85 -6.33 -5.78
CA ILE A 72 6.82 -5.33 -5.32
C ILE A 72 6.59 -5.01 -3.84
N ALA A 73 5.35 -4.73 -3.43
CA ALA A 73 4.99 -4.47 -2.03
C ALA A 73 5.43 -5.63 -1.12
N ALA A 74 5.18 -6.89 -1.54
CA ALA A 74 5.58 -8.08 -0.77
C ALA A 74 7.09 -8.29 -0.64
N ARG A 75 7.91 -7.65 -1.48
CA ARG A 75 9.38 -7.76 -1.45
C ARG A 75 10.06 -6.59 -0.72
N GLY A 76 9.29 -5.73 -0.06
CA GLY A 76 9.78 -4.58 0.69
C GLY A 76 9.32 -3.23 0.15
N GLY A 77 8.65 -3.20 -1.02
CA GLY A 77 7.90 -2.04 -1.48
C GLY A 77 8.69 -0.73 -1.54
N LEU A 78 8.03 0.36 -1.16
CA LEU A 78 8.58 1.72 -1.13
C LEU A 78 8.68 2.26 0.32
N GLY A 79 8.28 1.48 1.32
CA GLY A 79 8.20 1.88 2.73
C GLY A 79 6.93 2.65 3.11
N LEU A 80 5.96 2.75 2.19
CA LEU A 80 4.67 3.40 2.44
C LEU A 80 3.80 2.57 3.38
N ALA A 81 3.90 1.23 3.31
CA ALA A 81 3.17 0.33 4.21
C ALA A 81 3.48 0.64 5.69
N ASP A 82 4.74 0.90 6.03
CA ASP A 82 5.14 1.23 7.41
C ASP A 82 4.52 2.55 7.89
N ALA A 83 4.51 3.58 7.03
CA ALA A 83 3.91 4.88 7.34
C ALA A 83 2.39 4.77 7.52
N VAL A 84 1.72 4.00 6.65
CA VAL A 84 0.28 3.75 6.73
C VAL A 84 -0.07 2.98 8.00
N LYS A 85 0.69 1.92 8.31
CA LYS A 85 0.53 1.17 9.55
C LYS A 85 0.68 2.07 10.78
N ALA A 86 1.71 2.91 10.83
CA ALA A 86 1.93 3.85 11.93
C ALA A 86 0.73 4.79 12.12
N GLU A 87 0.17 5.33 11.04
CA GLU A 87 -1.02 6.18 11.13
C GLU A 87 -2.27 5.39 11.55
N MET A 88 -2.45 4.16 11.07
CA MET A 88 -3.54 3.28 11.51
C MET A 88 -3.45 2.94 13.01
N LEU A 89 -2.23 2.84 13.56
CA LEU A 89 -1.99 2.66 15.00
C LEU A 89 -2.35 3.92 15.78
N ARG A 90 -1.92 5.09 15.28
CA ARG A 90 -2.21 6.40 15.89
C ARG A 90 -3.71 6.67 15.95
N MET A 91 -4.43 6.36 14.86
CA MET A 91 -5.90 6.47 14.80
C MET A 91 -6.61 5.55 15.80
N GLN A 92 -5.98 4.44 16.19
CA GLN A 92 -6.50 3.51 17.19
C GLN A 92 -6.15 3.88 18.64
N GLY A 93 -5.49 5.03 18.84
CA GLY A 93 -5.12 5.53 20.18
C GLY A 93 -3.83 4.94 20.73
N ALA A 94 -2.96 4.39 19.88
CA ALA A 94 -1.56 4.20 20.23
C ALA A 94 -0.84 5.54 20.04
N GLU A 95 -0.75 6.33 21.11
CA GLU A 95 0.14 7.51 21.19
C GLU A 95 1.60 7.09 21.40
#